data_AF-A0A354J591-F1
#
_entry.id   AF-A0A354J591-F1
#
_cell.length_a   1.000
_cell.length_b   1.000
_cell.length_c   1.000
_cell.angle_alpha   90.00
_cell.angle_beta   90.00
_cell.angle_gamma   90.00
#
_symmetry.space_group_name_H-M   'P 1'
#
loop_
_entity.id
_entity.type
_entity.pdbx_description
1 polymer ?
#
loop_
_entity_poly.entity_id
_entity_poly.type
_entity_poly.pdbx_seq_one_letter_code
_entity_poly.pdbx_strand_id
1 'polypeptide(L)'
;KDILGEIYEYLIGQFAASAGKKGGEFYTPHQVSKILAKIVTSRVEKSGEFFNVYDPTMGSGSLLLTVGQELPKGTPIKYFGQELNTTTYNLARMNLMMHDVSFNNMMLNNADTLEIDWPDGPDAKGIDQPRSFDAVVANPPYSAHWDNSETKLKDPRFREYGKLAPKSKADYAFVLHSIYHLNNTGTMAIVLPHGVLFRGAAEGKIRQTLIEKNYLDTVIGLPANLFYGTSIPTTILVFKKNRKTRDILFIDASNEFEKGKNQNNLSNENIDKIIETYQNRKDVDKYAHVASIKEIKENDYNLNIPRYVDTFEEEAPIDLEEVNKQLKQDNKEIAELEAAINEQLKMLGVEV
;
A
#
# COMPACT_ATOMS: atom_id res chain seq x y z
N LYS A 1 -27.46 -0.74 10.66
CA LYS A 1 -26.62 -0.34 9.50
C LYS A 1 -26.82 1.15 9.35
N ASP A 2 -25.75 1.92 9.47
CA ASP A 2 -25.81 3.37 9.45
C ASP A 2 -25.65 3.86 8.00
N ILE A 3 -26.78 4.17 7.38
CA ILE A 3 -26.87 4.58 5.97
C ILE A 3 -26.19 5.93 5.75
N LEU A 4 -26.16 6.79 6.77
CA LEU A 4 -25.71 8.16 6.66
C LEU A 4 -24.18 8.24 6.53
N GLY A 5 -23.47 7.42 7.32
CA GLY A 5 -22.02 7.26 7.21
C GLY A 5 -21.60 6.73 5.83
N GLU A 6 -22.26 5.69 5.31
CA GLU A 6 -21.95 5.13 3.99
C GLU A 6 -22.13 6.15 2.85
N ILE A 7 -23.20 6.96 2.90
CA ILE A 7 -23.40 8.06 1.94
C ILE A 7 -22.29 9.10 2.06
N TYR A 8 -21.86 9.43 3.28
CA TYR A 8 -20.81 10.41 3.51
C TYR A 8 -19.45 9.94 2.96
N GLU A 9 -19.06 8.69 3.22
CA GLU A 9 -17.86 8.06 2.65
C GLU A 9 -17.91 8.05 1.12
N TYR A 10 -19.05 7.71 0.54
CA TYR A 10 -19.22 7.74 -0.91
C TYR A 10 -18.99 9.15 -1.48
N LEU A 11 -19.55 10.18 -0.84
CA LEU A 11 -19.35 11.57 -1.27
C LEU A 11 -17.90 12.01 -1.14
N ILE A 12 -17.20 11.64 -0.06
CA ILE A 12 -15.75 11.90 0.10
C ILE A 12 -14.97 11.27 -1.05
N GLY A 13 -15.28 10.01 -1.39
CA GLY A 13 -14.65 9.31 -2.52
C GLY A 13 -14.87 10.03 -3.85
N GLN A 14 -16.08 10.53 -4.11
CA GLN A 14 -16.38 11.32 -5.32
C GLN A 14 -15.62 12.66 -5.34
N PHE A 15 -15.48 13.33 -4.18
CA PHE A 15 -14.65 14.53 -4.08
C PHE A 15 -13.18 14.24 -4.34
N ALA A 16 -12.66 13.12 -3.83
CA ALA A 16 -11.28 12.70 -4.09
C ALA A 16 -11.03 12.43 -5.58
N ALA A 17 -11.96 11.74 -6.24
CA ALA A 17 -11.88 11.45 -7.67
C ALA A 17 -11.91 12.73 -8.54
N SER A 18 -12.67 13.74 -8.13
CA SER A 18 -12.86 15.00 -8.87
C SER A 18 -11.81 16.07 -8.57
N ALA A 19 -11.22 16.07 -7.37
CA ALA A 19 -10.31 17.13 -6.92
C ALA A 19 -8.95 17.15 -7.65
N GLY A 20 -8.59 16.10 -8.39
CA GLY A 20 -7.38 16.05 -9.22
C GLY A 20 -6.07 16.27 -8.46
N LYS A 21 -6.08 16.18 -7.12
CA LYS A 21 -4.90 16.38 -6.29
C LYS A 21 -3.88 15.27 -6.57
N LYS A 22 -2.61 15.66 -6.68
CA LYS A 22 -1.48 14.73 -6.85
C LYS A 22 -1.03 14.21 -5.47
N GLY A 23 -1.05 12.90 -5.25
CA GLY A 23 -0.42 12.26 -4.09
C GLY A 23 -1.38 11.81 -2.98
N GLY A 24 -0.99 10.74 -2.27
CA GLY A 24 -1.81 9.85 -1.46
C GLY A 24 -2.52 10.40 -0.22
N GLU A 25 -2.35 11.67 0.15
CA GLU A 25 -2.81 12.21 1.44
C GLU A 25 -4.33 12.35 1.58
N PHE A 26 -5.05 12.63 0.48
CA PHE A 26 -6.44 13.08 0.62
C PHE A 26 -7.43 11.93 0.89
N TYR A 27 -7.25 10.79 0.22
CA TYR A 27 -8.17 9.65 0.31
C TYR A 27 -7.47 8.37 -0.15
N THR A 28 -7.53 7.35 0.69
CA THR A 28 -7.07 6.00 0.35
C THR A 28 -8.24 5.25 -0.29
N PRO A 29 -8.09 4.71 -1.53
CA PRO A 29 -9.14 3.89 -2.15
C PRO A 29 -9.62 2.81 -1.18
N HIS A 30 -10.94 2.71 -0.97
CA HIS A 30 -11.52 1.84 0.07
C HIS A 30 -11.05 0.38 0.00
N GLN A 31 -10.85 -0.14 -1.21
CA GLN A 31 -10.30 -1.47 -1.47
C GLN A 31 -8.88 -1.66 -0.91
N VAL A 32 -8.03 -0.63 -0.97
CA VAL A 32 -6.68 -0.65 -0.37
C VAL A 32 -6.78 -0.49 1.14
N SER A 33 -7.67 0.40 1.62
CA SER A 33 -7.92 0.56 3.06
C SER A 33 -8.35 -0.75 3.73
N LYS A 34 -9.19 -1.55 3.07
CA LYS A 34 -9.58 -2.89 3.53
C LYS A 34 -8.39 -3.83 3.70
N ILE A 35 -7.42 -3.81 2.77
CA ILE A 35 -6.22 -4.65 2.89
C ILE A 35 -5.41 -4.22 4.12
N LEU A 36 -5.12 -2.93 4.28
CA LEU A 36 -4.37 -2.42 5.44
C LEU A 36 -5.10 -2.77 6.75
N ALA A 37 -6.41 -2.54 6.80
CA ALA A 37 -7.24 -2.82 7.96
C ALA A 37 -7.22 -4.31 8.33
N LYS A 38 -7.50 -5.21 7.38
CA LYS A 38 -7.47 -6.67 7.61
C LYS A 38 -6.08 -7.15 8.04
N ILE A 39 -5.00 -6.57 7.51
CA ILE A 39 -3.63 -6.90 7.94
C ILE A 39 -3.43 -6.57 9.42
N VAL A 40 -3.76 -5.34 9.85
CA VAL A 40 -3.51 -4.90 11.22
C VAL A 40 -4.49 -5.51 12.24
N THR A 41 -5.68 -5.94 11.81
CA THR A 41 -6.67 -6.62 12.67
C THR A 41 -6.60 -8.14 12.62
N SER A 42 -5.82 -8.73 11.71
CA SER A 42 -5.76 -10.19 11.45
C SER A 42 -5.55 -11.09 12.66
N ARG A 43 -4.86 -10.60 13.69
CA ARG A 43 -4.53 -11.34 14.93
C ARG A 43 -5.21 -10.79 16.17
N VAL A 44 -6.16 -9.88 15.99
CA VAL A 44 -6.87 -9.25 17.11
C VAL A 44 -7.99 -10.17 17.55
N GLU A 45 -7.86 -10.69 18.76
CA GLU A 45 -8.94 -11.42 19.41
C GLU A 45 -9.89 -10.44 20.11
N LYS A 46 -11.14 -10.86 20.28
CA LYS A 46 -12.13 -10.04 20.98
C LYS A 46 -11.69 -9.83 22.43
N SER A 47 -11.50 -8.57 22.81
CA SER A 47 -11.14 -8.16 24.16
C SER A 47 -12.09 -7.06 24.67
N GLY A 48 -12.20 -6.93 25.99
CA GLY A 48 -12.85 -5.78 26.63
C GLY A 48 -11.93 -4.54 26.72
N GLU A 49 -10.65 -4.69 26.38
CA GLU A 49 -9.70 -3.59 26.33
C GLU A 49 -9.87 -2.76 25.05
N PHE A 50 -9.53 -1.47 25.13
CA PHE A 50 -9.56 -0.59 23.97
C PHE A 50 -8.43 -0.94 23.01
N PHE A 51 -8.80 -1.24 21.77
CA PHE A 51 -7.88 -1.28 20.65
C PHE A 51 -7.52 0.16 20.24
N ASN A 52 -6.23 0.49 20.25
CA ASN A 52 -5.76 1.83 19.90
C ASN A 52 -5.16 1.80 18.49
N VAL A 53 -5.78 2.52 17.56
CA VAL A 53 -5.29 2.69 16.20
C VAL A 53 -4.78 4.10 15.99
N TYR A 54 -3.66 4.24 15.29
CA TYR A 54 -3.07 5.52 14.93
C TYR A 54 -2.86 5.65 13.43
N ASP A 55 -3.23 6.81 12.87
CA ASP A 55 -2.87 7.22 11.52
C ASP A 55 -2.18 8.60 11.52
N PRO A 56 -0.86 8.66 11.31
CA PRO A 56 -0.10 9.92 11.32
C PRO A 56 -0.37 10.81 10.11
N THR A 57 -1.12 10.33 9.12
CA THR A 57 -1.43 11.05 7.88
C THR A 57 -2.87 10.73 7.48
N MET A 58 -3.79 10.98 8.43
CA MET A 58 -5.12 10.37 8.42
C MET A 58 -6.00 10.78 7.24
N GLY A 59 -5.71 11.89 6.57
CA GLY A 59 -6.54 12.40 5.48
C GLY A 59 -7.99 12.55 5.93
N SER A 60 -8.93 11.97 5.18
CA SER A 60 -10.36 11.96 5.51
C SER A 60 -10.75 11.12 6.74
N GLY A 61 -9.82 10.39 7.37
CA GLY A 61 -10.12 9.45 8.46
C GLY A 61 -10.79 8.14 8.01
N SER A 62 -11.01 7.95 6.71
CA SER A 62 -11.66 6.75 6.15
C SER A 62 -10.87 5.48 6.44
N LEU A 63 -9.54 5.55 6.43
CA LEU A 63 -8.67 4.40 6.75
C LEU A 63 -8.82 3.98 8.22
N LEU A 64 -8.83 4.94 9.15
CA LEU A 64 -9.10 4.70 10.56
C LEU A 64 -10.46 4.01 10.78
N LEU A 65 -11.51 4.52 10.15
CA LEU A 65 -12.85 3.91 10.22
C LEU A 65 -12.86 2.48 9.67
N THR A 66 -12.15 2.23 8.57
CA THR A 66 -12.05 0.89 7.98
C THR A 66 -11.39 -0.09 8.94
N VAL A 67 -10.37 0.32 9.70
CA VAL A 67 -9.77 -0.52 10.76
C VAL A 67 -10.82 -0.90 11.81
N GLY A 68 -11.63 0.05 12.27
CA GLY A 68 -12.69 -0.21 13.24
C GLY A 68 -13.76 -1.19 12.74
N GLN A 69 -14.07 -1.15 11.44
CA GLN A 69 -15.03 -2.05 10.80
C GLN A 69 -14.51 -3.49 10.67
N GLU A 70 -13.19 -3.67 10.56
CA GLU A 70 -12.52 -4.97 10.43
C GLU A 70 -12.12 -5.59 11.78
N LEU A 71 -12.43 -4.93 12.90
CA LEU A 71 -12.25 -5.51 14.23
C LEU A 71 -13.36 -6.52 14.56
N PRO A 72 -13.10 -7.49 15.46
CA PRO A 72 -14.15 -8.35 15.99
C PRO A 72 -15.30 -7.53 16.57
N LYS A 73 -16.55 -7.90 16.25
CA LYS A 73 -17.74 -7.14 16.65
C LYS A 73 -17.80 -6.88 18.16
N GLY A 74 -17.95 -5.61 18.51
CA GLY A 74 -18.06 -5.12 19.88
C GLY A 74 -16.71 -4.86 20.57
N THR A 75 -15.59 -4.93 19.85
CA THR A 75 -14.28 -4.51 20.37
C THR A 75 -14.27 -2.99 20.55
N PRO A 76 -14.01 -2.47 21.76
CA PRO A 76 -13.86 -1.03 21.97
C PRO A 76 -12.63 -0.51 21.21
N ILE A 77 -12.75 0.65 20.55
CA ILE A 77 -11.68 1.24 19.75
C ILE A 77 -11.50 2.73 20.07
N LYS A 78 -10.24 3.16 20.04
CA LYS A 78 -9.80 4.54 20.15
C LYS A 78 -9.03 4.94 18.91
N TYR A 79 -9.48 6.00 18.25
CA TYR A 79 -8.91 6.52 17.01
C TYR A 79 -7.98 7.68 17.32
N PHE A 80 -6.71 7.52 16.95
CA PHE A 80 -5.72 8.56 16.97
C PHE A 80 -5.38 8.95 15.54
N GLY A 81 -5.37 10.24 15.23
CA GLY A 81 -5.07 10.67 13.86
C GLY A 81 -4.46 12.06 13.82
N GLN A 82 -3.56 12.27 12.86
CA GLN A 82 -2.93 13.56 12.61
C GLN A 82 -3.08 13.94 11.14
N GLU A 83 -3.43 15.20 10.88
CA GLU A 83 -3.61 15.75 9.55
C GLU A 83 -3.05 17.17 9.49
N LEU A 84 -2.34 17.51 8.42
CA LEU A 84 -1.73 18.82 8.24
C LEU A 84 -2.74 19.86 7.74
N ASN A 85 -3.60 19.46 6.81
CA ASN A 85 -4.55 20.36 6.17
C ASN A 85 -5.81 20.53 7.03
N THR A 86 -6.02 21.73 7.56
CA THR A 86 -7.17 22.06 8.41
C THR A 86 -8.53 21.70 7.80
N THR A 87 -8.71 21.84 6.49
CA THR A 87 -9.97 21.47 5.83
C THR A 87 -10.16 19.96 5.83
N THR A 88 -9.12 19.20 5.47
CA THR A 88 -9.13 17.74 5.52
C THR A 88 -9.29 17.22 6.95
N TYR A 89 -8.63 17.83 7.93
CA TYR A 89 -8.79 17.53 9.36
C TYR A 89 -10.24 17.69 9.83
N ASN A 90 -10.89 18.79 9.46
CA ASN A 90 -12.29 19.02 9.81
C ASN A 90 -13.22 18.01 9.11
N LEU A 91 -12.92 17.65 7.86
CA LEU A 91 -13.63 16.59 7.15
C LEU A 91 -13.51 15.26 7.89
N ALA A 92 -12.32 14.90 8.36
CA ALA A 92 -12.11 13.67 9.10
C ALA A 92 -12.88 13.63 10.41
N ARG A 93 -12.88 14.73 11.18
CA ARG A 93 -13.70 14.85 12.39
C ARG A 93 -15.17 14.63 12.12
N MET A 94 -15.71 15.27 11.09
CA MET A 94 -17.10 15.07 10.68
C MET A 94 -17.33 13.62 10.27
N ASN A 95 -16.42 13.04 9.49
CA ASN A 95 -16.52 11.68 9.01
C ASN A 95 -16.61 10.65 10.16
N LEU A 96 -15.72 10.75 11.15
CA LEU A 96 -15.78 9.88 12.33
C LEU A 96 -17.10 10.07 13.11
N MET A 97 -17.56 11.31 13.29
CA MET A 97 -18.84 11.57 13.98
C MET A 97 -20.05 10.98 13.24
N MET A 98 -20.06 11.04 11.90
CA MET A 98 -21.12 10.48 11.06
C MET A 98 -21.12 8.94 11.02
N HIS A 99 -20.11 8.30 11.61
CA HIS A 99 -20.00 6.85 11.78
C HIS A 99 -20.12 6.45 13.27
N ASP A 100 -20.86 7.25 14.05
CA ASP A 100 -21.15 7.02 15.47
C ASP A 100 -19.89 6.91 16.37
N VAL A 101 -18.75 7.46 15.94
CA VAL A 101 -17.56 7.51 16.81
C VAL A 101 -17.77 8.60 17.86
N SER A 102 -17.87 8.16 19.12
CA SER A 102 -17.94 9.07 20.27
C SER A 102 -16.73 10.01 20.32
N PHE A 103 -16.98 11.27 20.69
CA PHE A 103 -15.92 12.28 20.88
C PHE A 103 -14.80 11.80 21.82
N ASN A 104 -15.13 11.03 22.87
CA ASN A 104 -14.14 10.50 23.82
C ASN A 104 -13.22 9.41 23.23
N ASN A 105 -13.59 8.84 22.08
CA ASN A 105 -12.81 7.82 21.37
C ASN A 105 -12.08 8.41 20.16
N MET A 106 -12.15 9.73 19.96
CA MET A 106 -11.57 10.44 18.82
C MET A 106 -10.51 11.43 19.33
N MET A 107 -9.25 11.06 19.20
CA MET A 107 -8.10 11.90 19.53
C MET A 107 -7.47 12.33 18.20
N LEU A 108 -7.82 13.51 17.70
CA LEU A 108 -7.30 14.00 16.42
C LEU A 108 -6.49 15.27 16.62
N ASN A 109 -5.42 15.43 15.84
CA ASN A 109 -4.54 16.59 15.89
C ASN A 109 -4.36 17.22 14.51
N ASN A 110 -4.35 18.56 14.45
CA ASN A 110 -4.16 19.32 13.21
C ASN A 110 -2.76 19.95 13.19
N ALA A 111 -1.76 19.21 12.72
CA ALA A 111 -0.36 19.62 12.74
C ALA A 111 0.48 18.78 11.77
N ASP A 112 1.70 19.24 11.49
CA ASP A 112 2.69 18.47 10.73
C ASP A 112 3.32 17.37 11.58
N THR A 113 3.12 16.12 11.17
CA THR A 113 3.61 14.89 11.80
C THR A 113 5.14 14.82 11.92
N LEU A 114 5.87 15.30 10.91
CA LEU A 114 7.34 15.21 10.90
C LEU A 114 7.97 16.37 11.66
N GLU A 115 7.28 17.49 11.80
CA GLU A 115 7.75 18.64 12.58
C GLU A 115 7.42 18.56 14.07
N ILE A 116 6.21 18.09 14.41
CA ILE A 116 5.74 18.01 15.79
C ILE A 116 5.35 16.56 16.08
N ASP A 117 6.08 15.93 17.00
CA ASP A 117 5.76 14.59 17.44
C ASP A 117 4.44 14.56 18.21
N TRP A 118 3.56 13.62 17.86
CA TRP A 118 2.26 13.48 18.50
C TRP A 118 1.66 12.08 18.31
N PRO A 119 1.01 11.51 19.33
CA PRO A 119 0.90 12.03 20.69
C PRO A 119 2.20 11.82 21.46
N ASP A 120 2.69 12.90 22.07
CA ASP A 120 3.88 12.90 22.91
C ASP A 120 3.53 13.32 24.35
N GLY A 121 4.44 13.07 25.29
CA GLY A 121 4.30 13.38 26.70
C GLY A 121 3.69 12.26 27.57
N PRO A 122 3.52 12.53 28.89
CA PRO A 122 3.17 11.52 29.88
C PRO A 122 1.87 10.77 29.57
N ASP A 123 1.88 9.45 29.76
CA ASP A 123 0.67 8.63 29.71
C ASP A 123 -0.30 8.90 30.86
N ALA A 124 -1.45 8.21 30.83
CA ALA A 124 -2.45 8.32 31.90
C ALA A 124 -1.91 7.92 33.29
N LYS A 125 -0.73 7.28 33.35
CA LYS A 125 -0.01 6.91 34.58
C LYS A 125 1.12 7.89 34.91
N GLY A 126 1.28 8.96 34.14
CA GLY A 126 2.33 9.97 34.30
C GLY A 126 3.71 9.51 33.81
N ILE A 127 3.80 8.40 33.05
CA ILE A 127 5.06 7.90 32.50
C ILE A 127 5.30 8.59 31.16
N ASP A 128 6.41 9.32 31.07
CA ASP A 128 6.85 9.99 29.85
C ASP A 128 7.55 8.99 28.92
N GLN A 129 6.75 8.32 28.12
CA GLN A 129 7.16 7.35 27.11
C GLN A 129 6.35 7.58 25.84
N PRO A 130 6.90 7.21 24.66
CA PRO A 130 6.20 7.41 23.39
C PRO A 130 4.82 6.78 23.46
N ARG A 131 3.79 7.52 23.03
CA ARG A 131 2.46 6.92 22.89
C ARG A 131 2.56 5.78 21.91
N SER A 132 2.11 4.61 22.30
CA SER A 132 2.27 3.41 21.49
C SER A 132 0.91 2.74 21.23
N PHE A 133 0.74 2.22 20.01
CA PHE A 133 -0.55 1.79 19.47
C PHE A 133 -0.56 0.33 19.02
N ASP A 134 -1.73 -0.30 19.08
CA ASP A 134 -1.95 -1.70 18.69
C ASP A 134 -1.91 -1.86 17.17
N ALA A 135 -2.40 -0.83 16.45
CA ALA A 135 -2.23 -0.69 15.02
C ALA A 135 -1.75 0.70 14.63
N VAL A 136 -0.85 0.75 13.65
CA VAL A 136 -0.51 2.00 12.95
C VAL A 136 -0.78 1.79 11.47
N VAL A 137 -1.68 2.58 10.90
CA VAL A 137 -2.01 2.54 9.47
C VAL A 137 -1.67 3.88 8.85
N ALA A 138 -1.19 3.92 7.60
CA ALA A 138 -0.88 5.19 6.97
C ALA A 138 -0.91 5.10 5.43
N ASN A 139 -1.33 6.20 4.82
CA ASN A 139 -1.14 6.50 3.41
C ASN A 139 -0.55 7.91 3.28
N PRO A 140 0.77 8.05 3.52
CA PRO A 140 1.40 9.35 3.61
C PRO A 140 1.49 10.06 2.25
N PRO A 141 1.87 11.36 2.26
CA PRO A 141 2.36 12.04 1.07
C PRO A 141 3.41 11.22 0.30
N TYR A 142 3.17 10.91 -0.96
CA TYR A 142 4.18 10.21 -1.75
C TYR A 142 5.33 11.15 -2.08
N SER A 143 6.52 10.82 -1.58
CA SER A 143 7.73 11.60 -1.83
C SER A 143 7.60 13.09 -1.50
N ALA A 144 6.92 13.44 -0.39
CA ALA A 144 6.87 14.82 0.06
C ALA A 144 8.25 15.39 0.38
N HIS A 145 8.31 16.73 0.32
CA HIS A 145 9.42 17.46 0.90
C HIS A 145 9.22 17.57 2.42
N TRP A 146 10.31 17.53 3.17
CA TRP A 146 10.29 17.67 4.63
C TRP A 146 11.59 18.30 5.14
N ASP A 147 11.61 18.75 6.40
CA ASP A 147 12.85 19.19 7.04
C ASP A 147 13.70 18.00 7.47
N ASN A 148 14.79 17.76 6.72
CA ASN A 148 15.78 16.74 7.05
C ASN A 148 17.04 17.33 7.70
N SER A 149 16.91 18.45 8.42
CA SER A 149 18.02 19.06 9.16
C SER A 149 18.68 18.07 10.12
N GLU A 150 20.00 18.21 10.32
CA GLU A 150 20.77 17.27 11.15
C GLU A 150 20.30 17.21 12.61
N THR A 151 19.56 18.22 13.09
CA THR A 151 18.95 18.20 14.42
C THR A 151 17.98 17.03 14.58
N LYS A 152 17.31 16.59 13.49
CA LYS A 152 16.44 15.41 13.48
C LYS A 152 17.21 14.12 13.77
N LEU A 153 18.55 14.07 13.63
CA LEU A 153 19.35 12.90 14.07
C LEU A 153 19.40 12.76 15.61
N LYS A 154 18.99 13.78 16.36
CA LYS A 154 18.87 13.71 17.82
C LYS A 154 17.49 13.23 18.27
N ASP A 155 16.50 13.31 17.38
CA ASP A 155 15.13 12.88 17.60
C ASP A 155 15.06 11.34 17.79
N PRO A 156 14.43 10.84 18.88
CA PRO A 156 14.25 9.40 19.10
C PRO A 156 13.65 8.63 17.93
N ARG A 157 12.82 9.28 17.10
CA ARG A 157 12.19 8.69 15.92
C ARG A 157 13.18 8.30 14.84
N PHE A 158 14.27 9.06 14.70
CA PHE A 158 15.19 8.94 13.55
C PHE A 158 16.62 8.53 13.94
N ARG A 159 17.05 8.82 15.17
CA ARG A 159 18.44 8.67 15.61
C ARG A 159 19.01 7.26 15.44
N GLU A 160 18.18 6.21 15.55
CA GLU A 160 18.63 4.82 15.53
C GLU A 160 18.91 4.26 14.12
N TYR A 161 18.63 5.03 13.07
CA TYR A 161 18.66 4.55 11.69
C TYR A 161 19.86 5.06 10.88
N GLY A 162 20.76 5.81 11.52
CA GLY A 162 22.07 6.24 11.00
C GLY A 162 22.04 7.31 9.89
N LYS A 163 20.92 7.46 9.18
CA LYS A 163 20.67 8.50 8.17
C LYS A 163 19.22 8.97 8.25
N LEU A 164 18.99 10.21 7.81
CA LEU A 164 17.66 10.76 7.60
C LEU A 164 17.19 10.46 6.17
N ALA A 165 15.88 10.34 5.98
CA ALA A 165 15.31 10.26 4.64
C ALA A 165 15.70 11.52 3.81
N PRO A 166 15.87 11.41 2.48
CA PRO A 166 16.24 12.55 1.67
C PRO A 166 15.20 13.69 1.75
N LYS A 167 15.65 14.94 1.61
CA LYS A 167 14.80 16.14 1.71
C LYS A 167 13.56 16.11 0.81
N SER A 168 13.66 15.52 -0.38
CA SER A 168 12.56 15.41 -1.36
C SER A 168 11.85 14.05 -1.35
N LYS A 169 12.13 13.22 -0.34
CA LYS A 169 11.63 11.83 -0.18
C LYS A 169 11.35 11.53 1.29
N ALA A 170 10.27 12.11 1.82
CA ALA A 170 9.84 11.89 3.20
C ALA A 170 9.31 10.47 3.51
N ASP A 171 9.20 9.59 2.51
CA ASP A 171 8.55 8.27 2.64
C ASP A 171 9.07 7.47 3.86
N TYR A 172 10.39 7.35 4.02
CA TYR A 172 10.97 6.67 5.18
C TYR A 172 10.84 7.48 6.49
N ALA A 173 10.76 8.81 6.44
CA ALA A 173 10.52 9.59 7.67
C ALA A 173 9.16 9.23 8.28
N PHE A 174 8.12 9.07 7.46
CA PHE A 174 6.82 8.57 7.90
C PHE A 174 6.91 7.13 8.41
N VAL A 175 7.62 6.23 7.72
CA VAL A 175 7.82 4.84 8.20
C VAL A 175 8.44 4.83 9.60
N LEU A 176 9.49 5.62 9.80
CA LEU A 176 10.22 5.67 11.07
C LEU A 176 9.36 6.25 12.20
N HIS A 177 8.60 7.32 11.91
CA HIS A 177 7.64 7.89 12.86
C HIS A 177 6.54 6.89 13.23
N SER A 178 5.94 6.20 12.25
CA SER A 178 4.93 5.19 12.50
C SER A 178 5.46 4.01 13.34
N ILE A 179 6.68 3.55 13.08
CA ILE A 179 7.32 2.47 13.86
C ILE A 179 7.61 2.94 15.29
N TYR A 180 8.02 4.19 15.48
CA TYR A 180 8.26 4.75 16.81
C TYR A 180 7.02 4.62 17.70
N HIS A 181 5.84 4.96 17.17
CA HIS A 181 4.55 4.83 17.84
C HIS A 181 3.91 3.43 17.83
N LEU A 182 4.59 2.40 17.31
CA LEU A 182 4.04 1.04 17.27
C LEU A 182 4.28 0.28 18.60
N ASN A 183 3.25 -0.36 19.17
CA ASN A 183 3.40 -1.27 20.31
C ASN A 183 4.31 -2.47 19.97
N ASN A 184 4.93 -3.06 21.00
CA ASN A 184 5.78 -4.25 20.85
C ASN A 184 5.04 -5.48 20.29
N THR A 185 3.73 -5.55 20.48
CA THR A 185 2.82 -6.60 19.98
C THR A 185 1.94 -6.13 18.83
N GLY A 186 2.04 -4.85 18.45
CA GLY A 186 1.21 -4.23 17.43
C GLY A 186 1.62 -4.59 16.00
N THR A 187 0.75 -4.28 15.05
CA THR A 187 1.03 -4.41 13.61
C THR A 187 0.84 -3.07 12.91
N MET A 188 1.83 -2.68 12.13
CA MET A 188 1.76 -1.50 11.28
C MET A 188 1.61 -1.91 9.82
N ALA A 189 0.78 -1.20 9.06
CA ALA A 189 0.66 -1.33 7.61
C ALA A 189 0.66 0.05 6.95
N ILE A 190 1.58 0.29 6.02
CA ILE A 190 1.73 1.58 5.35
C ILE A 190 1.81 1.39 3.84
N VAL A 191 1.09 2.20 3.07
CA VAL A 191 1.14 2.18 1.60
C VAL A 191 2.07 3.26 1.06
N LEU A 192 2.99 2.88 0.18
CA LEU A 192 4.08 3.73 -0.33
C LEU A 192 4.34 3.46 -1.83
N PRO A 193 5.01 4.37 -2.55
CA PRO A 193 5.52 4.09 -3.88
C PRO A 193 6.69 3.08 -3.83
N HIS A 194 6.87 2.26 -4.87
CA HIS A 194 7.90 1.21 -4.93
C HIS A 194 9.34 1.71 -4.71
N GLY A 195 9.63 3.00 -4.91
CA GLY A 195 10.99 3.50 -4.73
C GLY A 195 11.57 3.24 -3.34
N VAL A 196 10.76 3.13 -2.28
CA VAL A 196 11.24 2.78 -0.94
C VAL A 196 11.89 1.39 -0.87
N LEU A 197 11.55 0.50 -1.80
CA LEU A 197 12.03 -0.88 -1.86
C LEU A 197 13.49 -0.96 -2.34
N PHE A 198 13.90 -0.06 -3.23
CA PHE A 198 15.17 -0.21 -3.96
C PHE A 198 16.05 1.04 -4.01
N ARG A 199 15.55 2.23 -3.67
CA ARG A 199 16.40 3.43 -3.63
C ARG A 199 17.59 3.23 -2.67
N GLY A 200 18.77 3.65 -3.12
CA GLY A 200 20.04 3.46 -2.41
C GLY A 200 20.36 4.54 -1.38
N ALA A 201 21.66 4.76 -1.14
CA ALA A 201 22.17 5.82 -0.26
C ALA A 201 21.50 5.85 1.12
N ALA A 202 20.93 6.99 1.52
CA ALA A 202 20.31 7.16 2.84
C ALA A 202 19.15 6.19 3.08
N GLU A 203 18.26 6.01 2.10
CA GLU A 203 17.12 5.10 2.20
C GLU A 203 17.56 3.65 2.26
N GLY A 204 18.61 3.28 1.51
CA GLY A 204 19.24 1.96 1.61
C GLY A 204 19.74 1.66 3.03
N LYS A 205 20.39 2.64 3.68
CA LYS A 205 20.87 2.48 5.06
C LYS A 205 19.74 2.35 6.08
N ILE A 206 18.68 3.14 5.93
CA ILE A 206 17.48 3.06 6.78
C ILE A 206 16.82 1.69 6.62
N ARG A 207 16.60 1.26 5.37
CA ARG A 207 16.01 -0.04 5.03
C ARG A 207 16.80 -1.21 5.59
N GLN A 208 18.11 -1.21 5.40
CA GLN A 208 19.02 -2.20 6.01
C GLN A 208 18.82 -2.26 7.52
N THR A 209 18.81 -1.11 8.20
CA THR A 209 18.68 -1.04 9.66
C THR A 209 17.33 -1.58 10.14
N LEU A 210 16.23 -1.28 9.43
CA LEU A 210 14.89 -1.80 9.72
C LEU A 210 14.82 -3.34 9.61
N ILE A 211 15.48 -3.89 8.59
CA ILE A 211 15.57 -5.33 8.36
C ILE A 211 16.45 -6.00 9.43
N GLU A 212 17.58 -5.40 9.78
CA GLU A 212 18.49 -5.90 10.81
C GLU A 212 17.85 -5.91 12.21
N LYS A 213 17.07 -4.87 12.53
CA LYS A 213 16.20 -4.80 13.74
C LYS A 213 15.05 -5.80 13.72
N ASN A 214 14.85 -6.53 12.62
CA ASN A 214 13.77 -7.49 12.43
C ASN A 214 12.37 -6.85 12.53
N TYR A 215 12.19 -5.65 11.95
CA TYR A 215 10.92 -4.94 12.00
C TYR A 215 10.04 -5.17 10.77
N LEU A 216 10.65 -5.29 9.59
CA LEU A 216 9.90 -5.51 8.34
C LEU A 216 9.39 -6.96 8.28
N ASP A 217 8.08 -7.13 8.15
CA ASP A 217 7.40 -8.43 8.18
C ASP A 217 7.00 -8.92 6.79
N THR A 218 6.39 -8.05 6.00
CA THR A 218 5.81 -8.40 4.69
C THR A 218 5.91 -7.21 3.73
N VAL A 219 6.17 -7.49 2.46
CA VAL A 219 6.13 -6.56 1.33
C VAL A 219 5.06 -7.04 0.36
N ILE A 220 4.05 -6.21 0.08
CA ILE A 220 2.96 -6.55 -0.84
C ILE A 220 2.99 -5.56 -2.00
N GLY A 221 3.18 -6.02 -3.23
CA GLY A 221 3.04 -5.22 -4.44
C GLY A 221 1.59 -5.13 -4.84
N LEU A 222 1.07 -3.91 -4.97
CA LEU A 222 -0.31 -3.68 -5.44
C LEU A 222 -0.33 -3.37 -6.93
N PRO A 223 -1.47 -3.59 -7.60
CA PRO A 223 -1.68 -3.18 -8.98
C PRO A 223 -1.38 -1.69 -9.22
N ALA A 224 -0.94 -1.39 -10.44
CA ALA A 224 -0.87 -0.02 -10.93
C ALA A 224 -2.26 0.62 -11.02
N ASN A 225 -2.30 1.95 -11.09
CA ASN A 225 -3.52 2.72 -11.37
C ASN A 225 -4.72 2.48 -10.42
N LEU A 226 -4.46 2.12 -9.15
CA LEU A 226 -5.50 2.04 -8.11
C LEU A 226 -5.84 3.39 -7.47
N PHE A 227 -4.87 4.30 -7.42
CA PHE A 227 -4.98 5.58 -6.71
C PHE A 227 -5.43 6.70 -7.64
N TYR A 228 -6.19 7.66 -7.12
CA TYR A 228 -6.50 8.88 -7.86
C TYR A 228 -5.23 9.73 -8.00
N GLY A 229 -5.09 10.40 -9.15
CA GLY A 229 -3.99 11.33 -9.41
C GLY A 229 -2.63 10.69 -9.70
N THR A 230 -2.50 9.36 -9.70
CA THR A 230 -1.28 8.65 -10.10
C THR A 230 -1.56 7.26 -10.67
N SER A 231 -0.84 6.88 -11.72
CA SER A 231 -0.91 5.54 -12.31
C SER A 231 0.17 4.58 -11.78
N ILE A 232 1.05 5.06 -10.91
CA ILE A 232 2.17 4.24 -10.41
C ILE A 232 1.66 3.03 -9.61
N PRO A 233 2.34 1.87 -9.68
CA PRO A 233 2.13 0.80 -8.72
C PRO A 233 2.61 1.24 -7.32
N THR A 234 1.93 0.75 -6.31
CA THR A 234 2.25 1.01 -4.91
C THR A 234 2.58 -0.30 -4.19
N THR A 235 3.10 -0.19 -2.98
CA THR A 235 3.39 -1.33 -2.12
C THR A 235 2.87 -1.08 -0.73
N ILE A 236 2.37 -2.13 -0.08
CA ILE A 236 2.11 -2.12 1.36
C ILE A 236 3.32 -2.73 2.05
N LEU A 237 3.90 -2.00 2.99
CA LEU A 237 4.89 -2.52 3.91
C LEU A 237 4.24 -2.81 5.25
N VAL A 238 4.40 -4.04 5.75
CA VAL A 238 3.91 -4.47 7.05
C VAL A 238 5.08 -4.52 8.01
N PHE A 239 4.97 -3.83 9.15
CA PHE A 239 5.99 -3.84 10.20
C PHE A 239 5.43 -4.39 11.51
N LYS A 240 6.25 -5.15 12.22
CA LYS A 240 5.96 -5.69 13.55
C LYS A 240 7.21 -5.63 14.40
N LYS A 241 7.08 -5.30 15.68
CA LYS A 241 8.16 -5.43 16.65
C LYS A 241 8.18 -6.86 17.22
N ASN A 242 9.29 -7.25 17.85
CA ASN A 242 9.46 -8.55 18.54
C ASN A 242 9.03 -9.79 17.72
N ARG A 243 9.30 -9.77 16.41
CA ARG A 243 8.99 -10.89 15.52
C ARG A 243 9.81 -12.12 15.91
N LYS A 244 9.15 -13.28 15.96
CA LYS A 244 9.80 -14.58 16.24
C LYS A 244 10.58 -15.10 15.03
N THR A 245 10.05 -14.90 13.83
CA THR A 245 10.73 -15.23 12.58
C THR A 245 11.52 -14.04 12.07
N ARG A 246 12.50 -14.30 11.19
CA ARG A 246 13.34 -13.27 10.54
C ARG A 246 13.18 -13.21 9.03
N ASP A 247 12.38 -14.11 8.46
CA ASP A 247 11.99 -14.07 7.06
C ASP A 247 11.18 -12.82 6.73
N ILE A 248 11.09 -12.50 5.44
CA ILE A 248 10.22 -11.44 4.91
C ILE A 248 9.35 -12.08 3.84
N LEU A 249 8.02 -11.96 3.99
CA LEU A 249 7.09 -12.44 2.99
C LEU A 249 6.96 -11.40 1.88
N PHE A 250 7.13 -11.82 0.64
CA PHE A 250 6.82 -11.03 -0.55
C PHE A 250 5.54 -11.57 -1.16
N ILE A 251 4.63 -10.65 -1.55
CA ILE A 251 3.43 -10.97 -2.31
C ILE A 251 3.39 -10.02 -3.51
N ASP A 252 3.38 -10.56 -4.72
CA ASP A 252 3.16 -9.80 -5.95
C ASP A 252 1.68 -9.89 -6.36
N ALA A 253 0.88 -8.94 -5.91
CA ALA A 253 -0.51 -8.80 -6.31
C ALA A 253 -0.68 -7.82 -7.48
N SER A 254 0.38 -7.48 -8.23
CA SER A 254 0.31 -6.49 -9.31
C SER A 254 -0.71 -6.81 -10.41
N ASN A 255 -1.00 -8.10 -10.62
CA ASN A 255 -1.99 -8.61 -11.57
C ASN A 255 -3.38 -8.86 -10.96
N GLU A 256 -3.57 -8.62 -9.65
CA GLU A 256 -4.84 -8.80 -8.95
C GLU A 256 -5.73 -7.57 -9.13
N PHE A 257 -6.36 -7.40 -10.29
CA PHE A 257 -7.30 -6.30 -10.48
C PHE A 257 -8.32 -6.56 -11.59
N GLU A 258 -9.46 -5.89 -11.47
CA GLU A 258 -10.41 -5.67 -12.55
C GLU A 258 -10.12 -4.33 -13.22
N LYS A 259 -9.95 -4.36 -14.54
CA LYS A 259 -9.69 -3.14 -15.31
C LYS A 259 -10.95 -2.27 -15.35
N GLY A 260 -10.93 -1.15 -14.65
CA GLY A 260 -11.97 -0.12 -14.75
C GLY A 260 -11.69 0.90 -15.86
N LYS A 261 -12.62 1.85 -16.03
CA LYS A 261 -12.53 2.87 -17.09
C LYS A 261 -11.36 3.85 -16.87
N ASN A 262 -11.21 4.34 -15.64
CA ASN A 262 -10.21 5.36 -15.30
C ASN A 262 -9.17 4.82 -14.29
N GLN A 263 -9.56 3.89 -13.43
CA GLN A 263 -8.73 3.26 -12.40
C GLN A 263 -8.93 1.75 -12.44
N ASN A 264 -7.92 1.01 -11.99
CA ASN A 264 -8.06 -0.40 -11.68
C ASN A 264 -8.82 -0.56 -10.35
N ASN A 265 -9.58 -1.64 -10.24
CA ASN A 265 -10.32 -1.99 -9.04
C ASN A 265 -9.85 -3.34 -8.50
N LEU A 266 -9.88 -3.48 -7.18
CA LEU A 266 -9.64 -4.72 -6.47
C LEU A 266 -11.00 -5.29 -6.07
N SER A 267 -11.35 -6.47 -6.58
CA SER A 267 -12.56 -7.18 -6.16
C SER A 267 -12.38 -7.70 -4.72
N ASN A 268 -13.46 -8.14 -4.07
CA ASN A 268 -13.33 -8.76 -2.75
C ASN A 268 -12.52 -10.06 -2.83
N GLU A 269 -12.64 -10.81 -3.92
CA GLU A 269 -11.86 -12.03 -4.18
C GLU A 269 -10.36 -11.73 -4.28
N ASN A 270 -9.97 -10.63 -4.96
CA ASN A 270 -8.57 -10.20 -5.00
C ASN A 270 -8.06 -9.87 -3.58
N ILE A 271 -8.85 -9.14 -2.80
CA ILE A 271 -8.49 -8.77 -1.42
C ILE A 271 -8.35 -10.03 -0.56
N ASP A 272 -9.31 -10.95 -0.63
CA ASP A 272 -9.31 -12.17 0.17
C ASP A 272 -8.11 -13.05 -0.17
N LYS A 273 -7.74 -13.16 -1.46
CA LYS A 273 -6.53 -13.87 -1.90
C LYS A 273 -5.25 -13.27 -1.30
N ILE A 274 -5.12 -11.94 -1.31
CA ILE A 274 -3.96 -11.24 -0.71
C ILE A 274 -3.90 -11.52 0.80
N ILE A 275 -5.04 -11.42 1.49
CA ILE A 275 -5.12 -11.61 2.94
C ILE A 275 -4.87 -13.06 3.35
N GLU A 276 -5.44 -14.02 2.63
CA GLU A 276 -5.20 -15.45 2.85
C GLU A 276 -3.71 -15.77 2.66
N THR A 277 -3.08 -15.26 1.60
CA THR A 277 -1.66 -15.45 1.33
C THR A 277 -0.80 -14.85 2.45
N TYR A 278 -1.13 -13.65 2.92
CA TYR A 278 -0.47 -13.01 4.06
C TYR A 278 -0.60 -13.83 5.35
N GLN A 279 -1.79 -14.38 5.63
CA GLN A 279 -2.05 -15.16 6.83
C GLN A 279 -1.35 -16.53 6.81
N ASN A 280 -1.37 -17.20 5.65
CA ASN A 280 -0.77 -18.51 5.46
C ASN A 280 0.77 -18.44 5.47
N ARG A 281 1.35 -17.35 4.96
CA ARG A 281 2.80 -17.09 4.95
C ARG A 281 3.60 -18.27 4.40
N LYS A 282 3.26 -18.69 3.17
CA LYS A 282 3.91 -19.75 2.42
C LYS A 282 4.22 -19.27 1.02
N ASP A 283 5.18 -19.94 0.38
CA ASP A 283 5.45 -19.74 -1.04
C ASP A 283 4.22 -20.14 -1.85
N VAL A 284 3.92 -19.33 -2.87
CA VAL A 284 2.86 -19.56 -3.84
C VAL A 284 3.46 -19.27 -5.21
N ASP A 285 3.38 -20.24 -6.10
CA ASP A 285 3.98 -20.15 -7.43
C ASP A 285 3.58 -18.85 -8.13
N LYS A 286 4.59 -18.11 -8.62
CA LYS A 286 4.46 -16.80 -9.27
C LYS A 286 3.65 -15.74 -8.53
N TYR A 287 3.49 -15.86 -7.20
CA TYR A 287 2.64 -14.95 -6.44
C TYR A 287 3.22 -14.55 -5.09
N ALA A 288 3.84 -15.48 -4.35
CA ALA A 288 4.41 -15.17 -3.04
C ALA A 288 5.66 -15.98 -2.74
N HIS A 289 6.59 -15.38 -2.00
CA HIS A 289 7.84 -16.00 -1.60
C HIS A 289 8.25 -15.56 -0.19
N VAL A 290 8.65 -16.52 0.65
CA VAL A 290 9.12 -16.30 2.02
C VAL A 290 10.66 -16.21 2.00
N ALA A 291 11.16 -15.00 1.74
CA ALA A 291 12.60 -14.77 1.61
C ALA A 291 13.31 -14.87 2.95
N SER A 292 14.42 -15.63 2.97
CA SER A 292 15.28 -15.72 4.15
C SER A 292 16.11 -14.45 4.33
N ILE A 293 16.53 -14.14 5.56
CA ILE A 293 17.43 -12.99 5.80
C ILE A 293 18.77 -13.10 5.03
N LYS A 294 19.21 -14.32 4.70
CA LYS A 294 20.42 -14.56 3.90
C LYS A 294 20.21 -14.09 2.46
N GLU A 295 19.08 -14.47 1.86
CA GLU A 295 18.67 -14.06 0.52
C GLU A 295 18.48 -12.54 0.41
N ILE A 296 17.91 -11.90 1.44
CA ILE A 296 17.79 -10.43 1.51
C ILE A 296 19.18 -9.76 1.49
N LYS A 297 20.17 -10.33 2.20
CA LYS A 297 21.54 -9.82 2.22
C LYS A 297 22.26 -10.03 0.89
N GLU A 298 22.04 -11.18 0.25
CA GLU A 298 22.58 -11.48 -1.09
C GLU A 298 22.02 -10.52 -2.15
N ASN A 299 20.81 -10.00 -1.94
CA ASN A 299 20.20 -8.94 -2.74
C ASN A 299 20.56 -7.52 -2.26
N ASP A 300 21.59 -7.33 -1.44
CA ASP A 300 22.03 -6.01 -0.92
C ASP A 300 20.92 -5.22 -0.22
N TYR A 301 20.03 -5.91 0.50
CA TYR A 301 18.83 -5.35 1.12
C TYR A 301 17.88 -4.66 0.13
N ASN A 302 17.96 -4.96 -1.17
CA ASN A 302 17.04 -4.48 -2.19
C ASN A 302 15.75 -5.30 -2.12
N LEU A 303 14.62 -4.64 -1.85
CA LEU A 303 13.31 -5.29 -1.69
C LEU A 303 12.46 -5.23 -2.97
N ASN A 304 13.07 -4.98 -4.13
CA ASN A 304 12.34 -4.98 -5.40
C ASN A 304 11.67 -6.34 -5.62
N ILE A 305 10.33 -6.36 -5.71
CA ILE A 305 9.52 -7.59 -5.65
C ILE A 305 9.94 -8.64 -6.70
N PRO A 306 10.24 -8.27 -7.97
CA PRO A 306 10.70 -9.23 -8.98
C PRO A 306 12.00 -9.96 -8.68
N ARG A 307 12.75 -9.58 -7.62
CA ARG A 307 13.93 -10.32 -7.15
C ARG A 307 13.57 -11.55 -6.30
N TYR A 308 12.32 -11.62 -5.84
CA TYR A 308 11.84 -12.61 -4.87
C TYR A 308 10.66 -13.41 -5.41
N VAL A 309 9.79 -12.78 -6.19
CA VAL A 309 8.66 -13.43 -6.84
C VAL A 309 8.87 -13.34 -8.35
N ASP A 310 9.17 -14.49 -8.97
CA ASP A 310 9.28 -14.58 -10.41
C ASP A 310 7.88 -14.73 -11.01
N THR A 311 7.37 -13.65 -11.60
CA THR A 311 6.07 -13.62 -12.28
C THR A 311 6.20 -13.84 -13.78
N PHE A 312 7.40 -14.17 -14.29
CA PHE A 312 7.60 -14.41 -15.71
C PHE A 312 6.81 -15.64 -16.17
N GLU A 313 6.03 -15.47 -17.23
CA GLU A 313 5.45 -16.56 -17.98
C GLU A 313 6.34 -16.83 -19.19
N GLU A 314 6.97 -18.01 -19.24
CA GLU A 314 7.60 -18.47 -20.48
C GLU A 314 6.51 -18.54 -21.56
N GLU A 315 6.67 -17.76 -22.62
CA GLU A 315 5.78 -17.84 -23.78
C GLU A 315 5.77 -19.29 -24.29
N ALA A 316 4.58 -19.81 -24.56
CA ALA A 316 4.46 -21.16 -25.12
C ALA A 316 5.34 -21.25 -26.38
N PRO A 317 6.16 -22.30 -26.52
CA PRO A 317 7.00 -22.45 -27.69
C PRO A 317 6.10 -22.43 -28.94
N ILE A 318 6.38 -21.49 -29.84
CA ILE A 318 5.65 -21.37 -31.10
C ILE A 318 5.85 -22.67 -31.88
N ASP A 319 4.74 -23.36 -32.21
CA ASP A 319 4.79 -24.51 -33.10
C ASP A 319 5.14 -24.02 -34.52
N LEU A 320 6.41 -24.16 -34.87
CA LEU A 320 6.94 -23.75 -36.16
C LEU A 320 6.34 -24.54 -37.32
N GLU A 321 5.83 -25.76 -37.10
CA GLU A 321 5.13 -26.52 -38.15
C GLU A 321 3.74 -25.94 -38.40
N GLU A 322 3.02 -25.58 -37.35
CA GLU A 322 1.70 -24.94 -37.47
C GLU A 322 1.80 -23.55 -38.12
N VAL A 323 2.78 -22.74 -37.71
CA VAL A 323 3.05 -21.43 -38.35
C VAL A 323 3.39 -21.59 -39.84
N ASN A 324 4.22 -22.59 -40.18
CA ASN A 324 4.54 -22.87 -41.59
C ASN A 324 3.33 -23.34 -42.39
N LYS A 325 2.42 -24.08 -41.76
CA LYS A 325 1.17 -24.53 -42.39
C LYS A 325 0.23 -23.35 -42.63
N GLN A 326 0.08 -22.46 -41.65
CA GLN A 326 -0.69 -21.21 -41.79
C GLN A 326 -0.09 -20.33 -42.90
N LEU A 327 1.23 -20.11 -42.92
CA LEU A 327 1.90 -19.36 -43.98
C LEU A 327 1.64 -19.96 -45.38
N LYS A 328 1.65 -21.28 -45.51
CA LYS A 328 1.33 -21.94 -46.79
C LYS A 328 -0.13 -21.73 -47.20
N GLN A 329 -1.04 -21.77 -46.23
CA GLN A 329 -2.46 -21.54 -46.46
C GLN A 329 -2.71 -20.08 -46.87
N ASP A 330 -2.15 -19.11 -46.14
CA ASP A 330 -2.27 -17.69 -46.42
C ASP A 330 -1.72 -17.34 -47.81
N ASN A 331 -0.55 -17.89 -48.18
CA ASN A 331 0.02 -17.69 -49.52
C ASN A 331 -0.87 -18.27 -50.63
N LYS A 332 -1.57 -19.38 -50.35
CA LYS A 332 -2.52 -19.95 -51.30
C LYS A 332 -3.75 -19.05 -51.46
N GLU A 333 -4.29 -18.54 -50.36
CA GLU A 333 -5.43 -17.61 -50.37
C GLU A 333 -5.08 -16.28 -51.05
N ILE A 334 -3.88 -15.74 -50.80
CA ILE A 334 -3.36 -14.56 -51.50
C ILE A 334 -3.31 -14.82 -53.00
N ALA A 335 -2.75 -15.95 -53.44
CA ALA A 335 -2.67 -16.27 -54.87
C ALA A 335 -4.05 -16.43 -55.52
N GLU A 336 -5.02 -17.03 -54.82
CA GLU A 336 -6.40 -17.16 -55.29
C GLU A 336 -7.10 -15.79 -55.40
N LEU A 337 -6.93 -14.93 -54.40
CA LEU A 337 -7.44 -13.55 -54.40
C LEU A 337 -6.81 -12.69 -55.49
N GLU A 338 -5.49 -12.76 -55.66
CA GLU A 338 -4.76 -12.07 -56.73
C GLU A 338 -5.26 -12.51 -58.10
N ALA A 339 -5.47 -13.81 -58.32
CA ALA A 339 -6.03 -14.31 -59.57
C ALA A 339 -7.44 -13.75 -59.83
N ALA A 340 -8.31 -13.73 -58.82
CA ALA A 340 -9.66 -13.17 -58.94
C ALA A 340 -9.65 -11.66 -59.19
N ILE A 341 -8.77 -10.92 -58.52
CA ILE A 341 -8.57 -9.47 -58.73
C ILE A 341 -8.08 -9.21 -60.15
N ASN A 342 -7.09 -9.97 -60.63
CA ASN A 342 -6.54 -9.81 -61.98
C ASN A 342 -7.58 -10.11 -63.07
N GLU A 343 -8.46 -11.08 -62.85
CA GLU A 343 -9.57 -11.38 -63.75
C GLU A 343 -10.58 -10.22 -63.81
N GLN A 344 -10.93 -9.63 -62.66
CA GLN A 344 -11.79 -8.45 -62.60
C GLN A 344 -11.15 -7.22 -63.27
N LEU A 345 -9.86 -6.98 -63.04
CA LEU A 345 -9.13 -5.88 -63.65
C LEU A 345 -9.04 -6.01 -65.19
N LYS A 346 -8.85 -7.24 -65.70
CA LYS A 346 -8.94 -7.52 -67.14
C LYS A 346 -10.33 -7.23 -67.71
N MET A 347 -11.41 -7.58 -67.00
CA MET A 347 -12.77 -7.22 -67.43
C MET A 347 -13.01 -5.70 -67.47
N LEU A 348 -12.31 -4.94 -66.64
CA LEU A 348 -12.36 -3.48 -66.59
C LEU A 348 -11.40 -2.79 -67.59
N GLY A 349 -10.64 -3.56 -68.39
CA GLY A 349 -9.75 -3.04 -69.41
C GLY A 349 -8.39 -2.55 -68.89
N VAL A 350 -7.98 -2.97 -67.70
CA VAL A 350 -6.67 -2.67 -67.12
C VAL A 350 -5.72 -3.85 -67.42
N GLU A 351 -4.55 -3.58 -68.00
CA GLU A 351 -3.49 -4.60 -68.15
C GLU A 351 -2.86 -4.89 -66.78
N VAL A 352 -2.81 -6.17 -66.40
CA VAL A 352 -2.23 -6.68 -65.15
C VAL A 352 -1.27 -7.82 -65.42
#